data_AF-A0A1Q6L4T3-F1
#
_entry.id   AF-A0A1Q6L4T3-F1
#
_cell.length_a   1.000
_cell.length_b   1.000
_cell.length_c   1.000
_cell.angle_alpha   90.00
_cell.angle_beta   90.00
_cell.angle_gamma   90.00
#
_symmetry.space_group_name_H-M   'P 1'
#
loop_
_entity.id
_entity.type
_entity.pdbx_description
1 polymer ?
#
loop_
_entity_poly.entity_id
_entity_poly.type
_entity_poly.pdbx_seq_one_letter_code
_entity_poly.pdbx_strand_id
1 'polypeptide(L)'
;MLEYQIKYSKIKNIYIQIKNGQIIIKAPKRVNKKEIEKLIEQKAEWIQKSLEKEKQKQSKQALYTKDEFKQIVTSNAKELINETGLIPNKITIKEIKYAWGSCSSKKNITINLELIKYSQKAIRYVILHELCHIKHMNHSKEFWKLVEKYMPEYKEIQKEFK
;
A
#
# COMPACT_ATOMS: atom_id res chain seq x y z
N MET A 1 8.78 27.60 -9.10
CA MET A 1 7.57 27.84 -8.28
C MET A 1 6.72 26.57 -8.36
N LEU A 2 6.29 25.99 -7.24
CA LEU A 2 5.46 24.76 -7.26
C LEU A 2 4.07 25.11 -7.77
N GLU A 3 3.55 24.37 -8.76
CA GLU A 3 2.16 24.51 -9.21
C GLU A 3 1.22 23.86 -8.19
N TYR A 4 0.23 24.61 -7.69
CA TYR A 4 -0.74 24.12 -6.73
C TYR A 4 -2.14 24.71 -6.96
N GLN A 5 -3.17 23.97 -6.57
CA GLN A 5 -4.56 24.42 -6.58
C GLN A 5 -5.09 24.62 -5.16
N ILE A 6 -5.72 25.76 -4.87
CA ILE A 6 -6.35 26.03 -3.57
C ILE A 6 -7.85 25.68 -3.67
N LYS A 7 -8.34 24.88 -2.72
CA LYS A 7 -9.76 24.62 -2.51
C LYS A 7 -10.17 25.09 -1.11
N TYR A 8 -10.91 26.20 -1.05
CA TYR A 8 -11.45 26.70 0.21
C TYR A 8 -12.65 25.88 0.66
N SER A 9 -12.73 25.55 1.95
CA SER A 9 -13.81 24.73 2.51
C SER A 9 -14.06 25.04 4.00
N LYS A 10 -15.19 24.56 4.57
CA LYS A 10 -15.51 24.70 6.00
C LYS A 10 -14.69 23.71 6.84
N ILE A 11 -13.39 23.96 6.96
CA ILE A 11 -12.44 23.12 7.71
C ILE A 11 -11.66 23.96 8.73
N LYS A 12 -11.09 23.32 9.75
CA LYS A 12 -10.32 24.00 10.80
C LYS A 12 -8.83 24.17 10.44
N ASN A 13 -8.24 23.16 9.80
CA ASN A 13 -6.81 23.07 9.47
C ASN A 13 -6.58 23.14 7.96
N ILE A 14 -5.35 23.47 7.56
CA ILE A 14 -4.89 23.42 6.17
C ILE A 14 -4.35 22.01 5.89
N TYR A 15 -4.76 21.41 4.78
CA TYR A 15 -4.27 20.10 4.35
C TYR A 15 -3.58 20.21 3.00
N ILE A 16 -2.37 19.66 2.90
CA ILE A 16 -1.64 19.51 1.65
C ILE A 16 -1.91 18.10 1.14
N GLN A 17 -2.54 17.97 -0.03
CA GLN A 17 -2.80 16.70 -0.69
C GLN A 17 -2.03 16.65 -2.00
N ILE A 18 -1.40 15.52 -2.30
CA ILE A 18 -0.76 15.29 -3.59
C ILE A 18 -1.53 14.16 -4.26
N LYS A 19 -1.99 14.39 -5.49
CA LYS A 19 -2.73 13.39 -6.28
C LYS A 19 -2.29 13.49 -7.73
N ASN A 20 -1.81 12.39 -8.30
CA ASN A 20 -1.40 12.31 -9.70
C ASN A 20 -0.35 13.39 -10.05
N GLY A 21 0.57 13.69 -9.13
CA GLY A 21 1.56 14.75 -9.31
C GLY A 21 1.03 16.18 -9.17
N GLN A 22 -0.25 16.38 -8.86
CA GLN A 22 -0.83 17.70 -8.58
C GLN A 22 -0.92 17.97 -7.09
N ILE A 23 -0.50 19.16 -6.67
CA ILE A 23 -0.61 19.64 -5.30
C ILE A 23 -1.96 20.34 -5.11
N ILE A 24 -2.79 19.84 -4.20
CA ILE A 24 -4.09 20.39 -3.81
C ILE A 24 -4.02 20.84 -2.36
N ILE A 25 -4.20 22.14 -2.15
CA ILE A 25 -4.26 22.74 -0.82
C ILE A 25 -5.72 22.93 -0.43
N LYS A 26 -6.17 22.24 0.62
CA LYS A 26 -7.47 22.51 1.24
C LYS A 26 -7.28 23.50 2.39
N ALA A 27 -7.92 24.66 2.30
CA ALA A 27 -7.76 25.73 3.29
C ALA A 27 -9.10 26.20 3.88
N PRO A 28 -9.14 26.62 5.16
CA PRO A 28 -10.28 27.35 5.72
C PRO A 28 -10.52 28.67 4.99
N LYS A 29 -11.78 29.10 4.83
CA LYS A 29 -12.12 30.40 4.19
C LYS A 29 -11.50 31.64 4.85
N ARG A 30 -11.09 31.52 6.13
CA ARG A 30 -10.49 32.61 6.93
C ARG A 30 -9.00 32.82 6.67
N VAL A 31 -8.33 31.86 6.03
CA VAL A 31 -6.88 31.90 5.79
C VAL A 31 -6.65 32.58 4.45
N ASN A 32 -5.72 33.53 4.41
CA ASN A 32 -5.37 34.24 3.18
C ASN A 32 -4.28 33.49 2.38
N LYS A 33 -4.09 33.88 1.12
CA LYS A 33 -3.12 33.24 0.23
C LYS A 33 -1.68 33.35 0.74
N LYS A 34 -1.28 34.47 1.38
CA LYS A 34 0.08 34.67 1.89
C LYS A 34 0.44 33.67 3.00
N GLU A 35 -0.51 33.38 3.89
CA GLU A 35 -0.33 32.36 4.93
C GLU A 35 -0.17 30.96 4.34
N ILE A 36 -0.92 30.66 3.28
CA ILE A 36 -0.80 29.40 2.54
C ILE A 36 0.57 29.30 1.86
N GLU A 37 1.03 30.37 1.20
CA GLU A 37 2.32 30.43 0.53
C GLU A 37 3.48 30.20 1.52
N LYS A 38 3.42 30.85 2.70
CA LYS A 38 4.40 30.64 3.78
C LYS A 38 4.46 29.18 4.26
N LEU A 39 3.31 28.51 4.36
CA LEU A 39 3.25 27.10 4.73
C LEU A 39 3.79 26.17 3.65
N ILE A 40 3.52 26.46 2.37
CA ILE A 40 4.09 25.69 1.25
C ILE A 40 5.60 25.82 1.25
N GLU A 41 6.12 27.03 1.47
CA GLU A 41 7.56 27.28 1.52
C GLU A 41 8.22 26.51 2.68
N GLN A 42 7.64 26.56 3.89
CA GLN A 42 8.11 25.78 5.04
C GLN A 42 8.02 24.26 4.84
N LYS A 43 7.16 23.78 3.93
CA LYS A 43 6.98 22.37 3.62
C LYS A 43 7.53 21.97 2.26
N ALA A 44 8.25 22.85 1.56
CA ALA A 44 8.66 22.65 0.18
C ALA A 44 9.47 21.36 -0.01
N GLU A 45 10.43 21.11 0.87
CA GLU A 45 11.23 19.86 0.84
C GLU A 45 10.36 18.61 1.01
N TRP A 46 9.39 18.63 1.93
CA TRP A 46 8.48 17.52 2.14
C TRP A 46 7.56 17.29 0.92
N ILE A 47 7.09 18.37 0.30
CA ILE A 47 6.25 18.31 -0.91
C ILE A 47 7.05 17.71 -2.07
N GLN A 48 8.29 18.18 -2.29
CA GLN A 48 9.18 17.67 -3.32
C GLN A 48 9.48 16.19 -3.13
N LYS A 49 9.90 15.77 -1.93
CA LYS A 49 10.14 14.35 -1.61
C LYS A 49 8.89 13.50 -1.81
N SER A 50 7.70 14.04 -1.52
CA SER A 50 6.44 13.32 -1.70
C SER A 50 6.05 13.20 -3.18
N LEU A 51 6.32 14.24 -3.99
CA LEU A 51 6.17 14.19 -5.46
C LEU A 51 7.14 13.17 -6.08
N GLU A 52 8.39 13.14 -5.63
CA GLU A 52 9.38 12.15 -6.09
C GLU A 52 8.97 10.73 -5.72
N LYS A 53 8.49 10.51 -4.49
CA LYS A 53 7.95 9.21 -4.07
C LYS A 53 6.74 8.79 -4.89
N GLU A 54 5.81 9.71 -5.17
CA GLU A 54 4.65 9.43 -6.01
C GLU A 54 5.08 9.09 -7.44
N LYS A 55 6.03 9.83 -8.01
CA LYS A 55 6.63 9.53 -9.31
C LYS A 55 7.35 8.19 -9.31
N GLN A 56 8.14 7.86 -8.30
CA GLN A 56 8.81 6.54 -8.18
C GLN A 56 7.81 5.40 -8.07
N LYS A 57 6.72 5.59 -7.32
CA LYS A 57 5.63 4.62 -7.21
C LYS A 57 4.88 4.44 -8.54
N GLN A 58 4.73 5.52 -9.31
CA GLN A 58 4.15 5.49 -10.66
C GLN A 58 5.11 4.95 -11.72
N SER A 59 6.43 5.13 -11.56
CA SER A 59 7.45 4.70 -12.51
C SER A 59 7.88 3.26 -12.34
N LYS A 60 7.56 2.61 -11.20
CA LYS A 60 7.71 1.15 -11.06
C LYS A 60 6.85 0.47 -12.13
N GLN A 61 7.48 0.09 -13.24
CA GLN A 61 6.85 -0.65 -14.31
C GLN A 61 6.50 -2.06 -13.82
N ALA A 62 5.50 -2.67 -14.46
CA ALA A 62 5.15 -4.05 -14.20
C ALA A 62 6.38 -4.93 -14.49
N LEU A 63 6.77 -5.75 -13.51
CA LEU A 63 7.88 -6.69 -13.67
C LEU A 63 7.44 -7.97 -14.39
N TYR A 64 6.14 -8.20 -14.47
CA TYR A 64 5.51 -9.39 -15.01
C TYR A 64 4.31 -9.02 -15.87
N THR A 65 3.95 -9.90 -16.80
CA THR A 65 2.63 -9.91 -17.43
C THR A 65 1.55 -10.33 -16.43
N LYS A 66 0.28 -10.09 -16.77
CA LYS A 66 -0.84 -10.49 -15.90
C LYS A 66 -0.91 -12.02 -15.71
N ASP A 67 -0.57 -12.78 -16.74
CA ASP A 67 -0.59 -14.24 -16.69
C ASP A 67 0.55 -14.80 -15.85
N GLU A 68 1.77 -14.27 -16.01
CA GLU A 68 2.91 -14.62 -15.15
C GLU A 68 2.61 -14.27 -13.68
N PHE A 69 2.07 -13.07 -13.42
CA PHE A 69 1.69 -12.68 -12.06
C PHE A 69 0.65 -13.63 -11.46
N LYS A 70 -0.35 -14.04 -12.24
CA LYS A 70 -1.34 -15.03 -11.81
C LYS A 70 -0.70 -16.39 -11.49
N GLN A 71 0.26 -16.83 -12.29
CA GLN A 71 1.01 -18.07 -12.04
C GLN A 71 1.85 -17.97 -10.76
N ILE A 72 2.58 -16.86 -10.58
CA ILE A 72 3.38 -16.59 -9.37
C ILE A 72 2.49 -16.62 -8.12
N VAL A 73 1.36 -15.92 -8.14
CA VAL A 73 0.41 -15.91 -7.01
C VAL A 73 -0.14 -17.31 -6.74
N THR A 74 -0.49 -18.06 -7.78
CA THR A 74 -1.06 -19.41 -7.64
C THR A 74 -0.02 -20.39 -7.08
N SER A 75 1.23 -20.37 -7.56
CA SER A 75 2.30 -21.24 -7.07
C SER A 75 2.64 -20.94 -5.62
N ASN A 76 2.88 -19.66 -5.29
CA ASN A 76 3.19 -19.26 -3.92
C ASN A 76 2.04 -19.57 -2.95
N ALA A 77 0.80 -19.34 -3.36
CA ALA A 77 -0.35 -19.70 -2.53
C ALA A 77 -0.40 -21.21 -2.26
N LYS A 78 -0.19 -22.05 -3.27
CA LYS A 78 -0.18 -23.51 -3.11
C LYS A 78 0.91 -23.97 -2.15
N GLU A 79 2.13 -23.47 -2.32
CA GLU A 79 3.27 -23.78 -1.44
C GLU A 79 2.99 -23.35 0.00
N LEU A 80 2.58 -22.09 0.21
CA LEU A 80 2.29 -21.57 1.54
C LEU A 80 1.11 -22.28 2.20
N ILE A 81 0.07 -22.67 1.45
CA ILE A 81 -1.03 -23.49 2.01
C ILE A 81 -0.50 -24.82 2.51
N ASN A 82 0.39 -25.47 1.74
CA ASN A 82 1.00 -26.75 2.14
C ASN A 82 1.92 -26.59 3.37
N GLU A 83 2.71 -25.51 3.43
CA GLU A 83 3.62 -25.24 4.54
C GLU A 83 2.89 -24.85 5.84
N THR A 84 1.83 -24.05 5.71
CA THR A 84 1.15 -23.44 6.88
C THR A 84 -0.06 -24.22 7.36
N GLY A 85 -0.68 -25.02 6.49
CA GLY A 85 -1.99 -25.65 6.71
C GLY A 85 -3.17 -24.67 6.74
N LEU A 86 -2.96 -23.40 6.40
CA LEU A 86 -4.01 -22.38 6.40
C LEU A 86 -4.72 -22.37 5.05
N ILE A 87 -5.96 -22.84 5.02
CA ILE A 87 -6.70 -23.03 3.77
C ILE A 87 -7.73 -21.90 3.59
N PRO A 88 -7.59 -21.03 2.57
CA PRO A 88 -8.59 -20.03 2.24
C PRO A 88 -9.76 -20.65 1.47
N ASN A 89 -10.92 -19.99 1.52
CA ASN A 89 -12.08 -20.39 0.70
C ASN A 89 -11.90 -20.00 -0.76
N LYS A 90 -11.26 -18.86 -1.01
CA LYS A 90 -11.00 -18.34 -2.36
C LYS A 90 -9.82 -17.40 -2.32
N ILE A 91 -9.01 -17.41 -3.38
CA ILE A 91 -8.01 -16.38 -3.66
C ILE A 91 -8.40 -15.68 -4.95
N THR A 92 -8.41 -14.35 -4.94
CA THR A 92 -8.68 -13.53 -6.13
C THR A 92 -7.63 -12.46 -6.31
N ILE A 93 -7.36 -12.09 -7.57
CA ILE A 93 -6.49 -10.97 -7.92
C ILE A 93 -7.38 -9.82 -8.38
N LYS A 94 -7.28 -8.66 -7.73
CA LYS A 94 -8.05 -7.45 -8.07
C LYS A 94 -7.23 -6.20 -7.81
N GLU A 95 -7.54 -5.13 -8.50
CA GLU A 95 -7.01 -3.82 -8.13
C GLU A 95 -7.83 -3.26 -6.95
N ILE A 96 -7.17 -3.00 -5.82
CA ILE A 96 -7.77 -2.37 -4.63
C ILE A 96 -6.95 -1.16 -4.21
N LYS A 97 -7.61 -0.12 -3.69
CA LYS A 97 -6.95 1.17 -3.40
C LYS A 97 -6.44 1.32 -1.97
N TYR A 98 -6.82 0.42 -1.07
CA TYR A 98 -6.65 0.60 0.38
C TYR A 98 -5.66 -0.37 1.03
N ALA A 99 -5.22 -1.43 0.34
CA ALA A 99 -4.30 -2.43 0.89
C ALA A 99 -3.53 -3.20 -0.20
N TRP A 100 -2.46 -3.90 0.17
CA TRP A 100 -1.70 -4.79 -0.70
C TRP A 100 -2.33 -6.19 -0.83
N GLY A 101 -3.11 -6.57 0.17
CA GLY A 101 -3.98 -7.74 0.17
C GLY A 101 -5.13 -7.52 1.16
N SER A 102 -6.09 -8.44 1.18
CA SER A 102 -7.10 -8.49 2.24
C SER A 102 -7.62 -9.90 2.45
N CYS A 103 -8.00 -10.21 3.69
CA CYS A 103 -8.63 -11.44 4.10
C CYS A 103 -9.94 -11.12 4.84
N SER A 104 -11.04 -11.74 4.42
CA SER A 104 -12.34 -11.59 5.08
C SER A 104 -12.52 -12.63 6.20
N SER A 105 -13.46 -12.40 7.12
CA SER A 105 -13.84 -13.41 8.14
C SER A 105 -14.33 -14.73 7.54
N LYS A 106 -14.83 -14.70 6.29
CA LYS A 106 -15.17 -15.87 5.49
C LYS A 106 -13.96 -16.50 4.79
N LYS A 107 -12.72 -16.15 5.17
CA LYS A 107 -11.47 -16.70 4.62
C LYS A 107 -11.30 -16.51 3.09
N ASN A 108 -11.97 -15.50 2.52
CA ASN A 108 -11.70 -15.10 1.13
C ASN A 108 -10.55 -14.10 1.13
N ILE A 109 -9.53 -14.38 0.32
CA ILE A 109 -8.33 -13.58 0.15
C ILE A 109 -8.39 -12.82 -1.19
N THR A 110 -8.02 -11.55 -1.15
CA THR A 110 -7.76 -10.71 -2.32
C THR A 110 -6.30 -10.31 -2.32
N ILE A 111 -5.61 -10.55 -3.43
CA ILE A 111 -4.24 -10.08 -3.68
C ILE A 111 -4.32 -8.89 -4.62
N ASN A 112 -3.66 -7.78 -4.27
CA ASN A 112 -3.72 -6.56 -5.08
C ASN A 112 -2.89 -6.72 -6.37
N LEU A 113 -3.47 -6.39 -7.53
CA LEU A 113 -2.78 -6.42 -8.82
C LEU A 113 -1.58 -5.47 -8.87
N GLU A 114 -1.55 -4.41 -8.05
CA GLU A 114 -0.40 -3.50 -7.96
C GLU A 114 0.91 -4.20 -7.52
N LEU A 115 0.82 -5.39 -6.93
CA LEU A 115 1.99 -6.22 -6.60
C LEU A 115 2.74 -6.75 -7.83
N ILE A 116 2.16 -6.64 -9.03
CA ILE A 116 2.81 -6.98 -10.31
C ILE A 116 4.12 -6.19 -10.54
N LYS A 117 4.32 -5.10 -9.80
CA LYS A 117 5.50 -4.22 -9.84
C LYS A 117 6.55 -4.55 -8.77
N TYR A 118 6.34 -5.61 -7.99
CA TYR A 118 7.15 -5.95 -6.81
C TYR A 118 7.81 -7.32 -6.98
N SER A 119 8.89 -7.54 -6.24
CA SER A 119 9.65 -8.80 -6.28
C SER A 119 8.77 -10.01 -5.91
N GLN A 120 9.15 -11.21 -6.38
CA GLN A 120 8.44 -12.43 -5.96
C GLN A 120 8.43 -12.63 -4.44
N LYS A 121 9.49 -12.20 -3.73
CA LYS A 121 9.53 -12.22 -2.25
C LYS A 121 8.46 -11.33 -1.63
N ALA A 122 8.31 -10.10 -2.14
CA ALA A 122 7.27 -9.17 -1.70
C ALA A 122 5.85 -9.72 -1.99
N ILE A 123 5.65 -10.35 -3.16
CA ILE A 123 4.38 -11.02 -3.50
C ILE A 123 4.09 -12.15 -2.52
N ARG A 124 5.07 -13.05 -2.28
CA ARG A 124 4.95 -14.16 -1.34
C ARG A 124 4.63 -13.69 0.07
N TYR A 125 5.30 -12.64 0.54
CA TYR A 125 5.04 -12.03 1.85
C TYR A 125 3.58 -11.60 2.01
N VAL A 126 3.01 -10.90 1.02
CA VAL A 126 1.61 -10.48 1.11
C VAL A 126 0.67 -11.68 1.12
N ILE A 127 0.93 -12.71 0.31
CA ILE A 127 0.12 -13.93 0.34
C ILE A 127 0.17 -14.60 1.73
N LEU A 128 1.36 -14.73 2.33
CA LEU A 128 1.54 -15.26 3.68
C LEU A 128 0.80 -14.42 4.72
N HIS A 129 0.86 -13.08 4.61
CA HIS A 129 0.16 -12.16 5.50
C HIS A 129 -1.35 -12.41 5.49
N GLU A 130 -1.95 -12.51 4.29
CA GLU A 130 -3.38 -12.77 4.16
C GLU A 130 -3.79 -14.18 4.60
N LEU A 131 -2.92 -15.17 4.40
CA LEU A 131 -3.13 -16.53 4.94
C LEU A 131 -3.12 -16.52 6.47
N CYS A 132 -2.18 -15.80 7.11
CA CYS A 132 -2.12 -15.70 8.57
C CYS A 132 -3.40 -15.10 9.17
N HIS A 133 -4.09 -14.22 8.43
CA HIS A 133 -5.38 -13.67 8.87
C HIS A 133 -6.48 -14.74 9.06
N ILE A 134 -6.39 -15.89 8.39
CA ILE A 134 -7.31 -17.02 8.60
C ILE A 134 -7.33 -17.48 10.07
N LYS A 135 -6.18 -17.41 10.74
CA LYS A 135 -6.04 -17.77 12.16
C LYS A 135 -6.17 -16.56 13.09
N HIS A 136 -5.65 -15.41 12.67
CA HIS A 136 -5.63 -14.19 13.49
C HIS A 136 -6.11 -12.99 12.67
N MET A 137 -7.40 -12.63 12.80
CA MET A 137 -8.03 -11.52 12.06
C MET A 137 -7.53 -10.11 12.44
N ASN A 138 -6.61 -10.01 13.41
CA ASN A 138 -6.00 -8.78 13.86
C ASN A 138 -4.47 -8.89 13.82
N HIS A 139 -3.76 -7.76 13.83
CA HIS A 139 -2.30 -7.71 13.86
C HIS A 139 -1.73 -7.83 15.29
N SER A 140 -2.24 -8.78 16.07
CA SER A 140 -1.76 -9.06 17.44
C SER A 140 -0.34 -9.64 17.46
N LYS A 141 0.24 -9.76 18.65
CA LYS A 141 1.56 -10.41 18.82
C LYS A 141 1.59 -11.83 18.23
N GLU A 142 0.52 -12.58 18.37
CA GLU A 142 0.42 -13.95 17.85
C GLU A 142 0.30 -13.98 16.32
N PHE A 143 -0.34 -12.98 15.71
CA PHE A 143 -0.32 -12.81 14.26
C PHE A 143 1.11 -12.63 13.74
N TRP A 144 1.87 -11.71 14.34
CA TRP A 144 3.24 -11.43 13.88
C TRP A 144 4.20 -12.59 14.14
N LYS A 145 4.05 -13.30 15.27
CA LYS A 145 4.78 -14.55 15.51
C LYS A 145 4.49 -15.60 14.44
N LEU A 146 3.23 -15.71 13.99
CA LEU A 146 2.87 -16.65 12.93
C LEU A 146 3.50 -16.28 11.58
N VAL A 147 3.51 -14.99 11.23
CA VAL A 147 4.19 -14.50 10.02
C VAL A 147 5.70 -14.77 10.12
N GLU A 148 6.34 -14.38 11.22
CA GLU A 148 7.78 -14.55 11.46
C GLU A 148 8.21 -16.03 11.45
N LYS A 149 7.35 -16.94 11.91
CA LYS A 149 7.58 -18.38 11.86
C LYS A 149 7.82 -18.89 10.43
N TYR A 150 7.08 -18.38 9.45
CA TYR A 150 7.17 -18.83 8.06
C TYR A 150 8.02 -17.93 7.17
N MET A 151 8.31 -16.70 7.62
CA MET A 151 9.16 -15.75 6.91
C MET A 151 9.90 -14.85 7.90
N PRO A 152 11.02 -15.31 8.47
CA PRO A 152 11.77 -14.56 9.48
C PRO A 152 12.24 -13.18 9.01
N GLU A 153 12.53 -13.04 7.71
CA GLU A 153 12.97 -11.80 7.08
C GLU A 153 11.83 -10.81 6.76
N TYR A 154 10.58 -11.09 7.17
CA TYR A 154 9.41 -10.30 6.77
C TYR A 154 9.53 -8.79 7.08
N LYS A 155 10.26 -8.44 8.15
CA LYS A 155 10.48 -7.04 8.55
C LYS A 155 11.28 -6.26 7.51
N GLU A 156 12.17 -6.93 6.77
CA GLU A 156 12.95 -6.31 5.69
C GLU A 156 12.07 -6.09 4.48
N ILE A 157 11.30 -7.11 4.08
CA ILE A 157 10.35 -7.05 2.95
C ILE A 157 9.29 -5.98 3.20
N GLN A 158 8.81 -5.82 4.45
CA GLN A 158 7.82 -4.82 4.81
C GLN A 158 8.29 -3.38 4.51
N LYS A 159 9.60 -3.12 4.49
CA LYS A 159 10.15 -1.78 4.17
C LYS A 159 9.88 -1.39 2.71
N GLU A 160 9.65 -2.36 1.81
CA GLU A 160 9.31 -2.07 0.40
C GLU A 160 7.93 -1.41 0.22
N PHE A 161 7.06 -1.52 1.24
CA PHE A 161 5.67 -1.06 1.17
C PHE A 161 5.41 0.27 1.92
N LYS A 162 6.45 0.87 2.52
CA LYS A 162 6.40 2.13 3.27
C LYS A 162 6.79 3.33 2.40
#